data_AF-A0AAW2M5U9-F1
#
_entry.id   AF-A0AAW2M5U9-F1
#
_cell.length_a   1.000
_cell.length_b   1.000
_cell.length_c   1.000
_cell.angle_alpha   90.00
_cell.angle_beta   90.00
_cell.angle_gamma   90.00
#
_symmetry.space_group_name_H-M   'P 1'
#
loop_
_entity.id
_entity.type
_entity.pdbx_description
1 polymer ?
#
loop_
_entity_poly.entity_id
_entity_poly.type
_entity_poly.pdbx_seq_one_letter_code
_entity_poly.pdbx_strand_id
1 'polypeptide(L)'
;MGDLVMQILAAPTQLTDQVIKAADAAAAFKQECAELKSKTEKLVRLLQQAAHASNDFYERPMRRIMDEIEQVLKKALALVFRCGRHGCMKPVLTIIPATAFRKMSLLLEYSIADVSWLLRLSGLAEARDEEYNGLPPFAATDPVLFIIWEQIALLYTDSADDRSDAAASLVCLVRDNDRCRKLIIQEGGVGPLFKLVKEGKSEEQENAARAIGLLGKDAGVCSVIAEILKEGPMKVQAVVASAVSELAAHYPKCQDLFAQHNIIRLLVSHLSFETVQEHSKYAVIS
;
A
#
# COMPACT_ATOMS: atom_id res chain seq x y z
N MET A 1 -13.37 -9.30 -5.22
CA MET A 1 -12.35 -8.23 -5.37
C MET A 1 -12.43 -7.57 -6.74
N GLY A 2 -12.59 -8.33 -7.84
CA GLY A 2 -12.77 -7.77 -9.19
C GLY A 2 -13.77 -6.63 -9.34
N ASP A 3 -14.98 -6.76 -8.77
CA ASP A 3 -16.02 -5.71 -8.87
C ASP A 3 -15.61 -4.37 -8.24
N LEU A 4 -14.82 -4.39 -7.17
CA LEU A 4 -14.36 -3.19 -6.48
C LEU A 4 -13.24 -2.48 -7.26
N VAL A 5 -12.31 -3.25 -7.84
CA VAL A 5 -11.27 -2.71 -8.72
C VAL A 5 -11.89 -2.06 -9.95
N MET A 6 -12.90 -2.69 -10.54
CA MET A 6 -13.64 -2.12 -11.68
C MET A 6 -14.35 -0.82 -11.31
N GLN A 7 -14.90 -0.71 -10.10
CA GLN A 7 -15.48 0.55 -9.60
C GLN A 7 -14.42 1.66 -9.44
N ILE A 8 -13.25 1.33 -8.90
CA ILE A 8 -12.15 2.30 -8.70
C ILE A 8 -11.64 2.83 -10.06
N LEU A 9 -11.54 1.97 -11.07
CA LEU A 9 -11.02 2.33 -12.40
C LEU A 9 -12.05 3.04 -13.30
N ALA A 10 -13.34 2.95 -13.00
CA ALA A 10 -14.40 3.45 -13.86
C ALA A 10 -14.32 4.97 -14.09
N ALA A 11 -14.15 5.75 -13.01
CA ALA A 11 -14.11 7.21 -13.10
C ALA A 11 -12.87 7.73 -13.87
N PRO A 12 -11.63 7.28 -13.57
CA PRO A 12 -10.46 7.62 -14.37
C PRO A 12 -10.61 7.24 -15.86
N THR A 13 -11.12 6.04 -16.16
CA THR A 13 -11.32 5.57 -17.55
C THR A 13 -12.35 6.42 -18.29
N GLN A 14 -13.43 6.85 -17.63
CA GLN A 14 -14.41 7.72 -18.26
C GLN A 14 -13.83 9.13 -18.53
N LEU A 15 -12.99 9.64 -17.63
CA LEU A 15 -12.38 10.97 -17.78
C LEU A 15 -11.33 11.00 -18.87
N THR A 16 -10.52 9.96 -19.03
CA THR A 16 -9.56 9.86 -20.13
C THR A 16 -10.26 9.92 -21.50
N ASP A 17 -11.37 9.19 -21.67
CA ASP A 17 -12.18 9.25 -22.89
C ASP A 17 -12.72 10.66 -23.17
N GLN A 18 -13.15 11.38 -22.13
CA GLN A 18 -13.62 12.77 -22.25
C GLN A 18 -12.47 13.71 -22.66
N VAL A 19 -11.29 13.54 -22.09
CA VAL A 19 -10.10 14.34 -22.43
C VAL A 19 -9.70 14.11 -23.90
N ILE A 20 -9.68 12.86 -24.36
CA ILE A 20 -9.36 12.51 -25.75
C ILE A 20 -10.36 13.16 -26.72
N LYS A 21 -11.67 13.01 -26.46
CA LYS A 21 -12.72 13.61 -27.29
C LYS A 21 -12.63 15.15 -27.31
N ALA A 22 -12.38 15.77 -26.15
CA ALA A 22 -12.23 17.21 -26.06
C ALA A 22 -10.98 17.71 -26.83
N ALA A 23 -9.90 16.92 -26.83
CA ALA A 23 -8.67 17.27 -27.54
C ALA A 23 -8.84 17.18 -29.05
N ASP A 24 -9.61 16.19 -29.55
CA ASP A 24 -9.95 16.08 -30.97
C ASP A 24 -10.84 17.24 -31.46
N ALA A 25 -11.71 17.76 -30.59
CA ALA A 25 -12.56 18.91 -30.88
C ALA A 25 -11.86 20.27 -30.71
N ALA A 26 -10.56 20.30 -30.36
CA ALA A 26 -9.84 21.54 -30.09
C ALA A 26 -9.61 22.36 -31.38
N ALA A 27 -10.04 23.62 -31.36
CA ALA A 27 -9.87 24.55 -32.48
C ALA A 27 -8.56 25.34 -32.39
N ALA A 28 -8.09 25.62 -31.17
CA ALA A 28 -6.83 26.32 -30.84
C ALA A 28 -5.83 25.38 -30.14
N PHE A 29 -4.53 25.74 -30.13
CA PHE A 29 -3.45 24.96 -29.48
C PHE A 29 -3.42 23.48 -29.90
N LYS A 30 -3.57 23.22 -31.21
CA LYS A 30 -3.75 21.86 -31.76
C LYS A 30 -2.57 20.94 -31.45
N GLN A 31 -1.35 21.45 -31.49
CA GLN A 31 -0.15 20.65 -31.23
C GLN A 31 -0.08 20.24 -29.75
N GLU A 32 -0.32 21.18 -28.83
CA GLU A 32 -0.33 20.90 -27.40
C GLU A 32 -1.49 19.98 -27.00
N CYS A 33 -2.68 20.17 -27.60
CA CYS A 33 -3.82 19.26 -27.37
C CYS A 33 -3.53 17.85 -27.92
N ALA A 34 -2.84 17.72 -29.06
CA ALA A 34 -2.44 16.42 -29.60
C ALA A 34 -1.41 15.71 -28.70
N GLU A 35 -0.48 16.46 -28.09
CA GLU A 35 0.47 15.91 -27.11
C GLU A 35 -0.25 15.37 -25.86
N LEU A 36 -1.15 16.17 -25.27
CA LEU A 36 -1.94 15.74 -24.12
C LEU A 36 -2.84 14.54 -24.45
N LYS A 37 -3.42 14.50 -25.65
CA LYS A 37 -4.19 13.37 -26.15
C LYS A 37 -3.35 12.10 -26.19
N SER A 38 -2.16 12.14 -26.82
CA SER A 38 -1.27 10.97 -26.93
C SER A 38 -0.91 10.38 -25.56
N LYS A 39 -0.60 11.23 -24.58
CA LYS A 39 -0.34 10.78 -23.19
C LYS A 39 -1.58 10.19 -22.53
N THR A 40 -2.74 10.81 -22.73
CA THR A 40 -4.01 10.30 -22.20
C THR A 40 -4.36 8.94 -22.81
N GLU A 41 -4.12 8.73 -24.11
CA GLU A 41 -4.31 7.43 -24.78
C GLU A 41 -3.40 6.34 -24.22
N LYS A 42 -2.13 6.68 -23.92
CA LYS A 42 -1.23 5.75 -23.20
C LYS A 42 -1.79 5.39 -21.83
N LEU A 43 -2.27 6.37 -21.07
CA LEU A 43 -2.87 6.14 -19.75
C LEU A 43 -4.12 5.25 -19.83
N VAL A 44 -5.00 5.44 -20.82
CA VAL A 44 -6.16 4.55 -21.06
C VAL A 44 -5.72 3.09 -21.19
N ARG A 45 -4.69 2.82 -21.99
CA ARG A 45 -4.20 1.45 -22.20
C ARG A 45 -3.72 0.81 -20.91
N LEU A 46 -2.99 1.56 -20.08
CA LEU A 46 -2.53 1.08 -18.76
C LEU A 46 -3.70 0.84 -17.79
N LEU A 47 -4.68 1.74 -17.74
CA LEU A 47 -5.89 1.58 -16.91
C LEU A 47 -6.70 0.34 -17.34
N GLN A 48 -6.79 0.09 -18.65
CA GLN A 48 -7.42 -1.10 -19.17
C GLN A 48 -6.64 -2.36 -18.79
N GLN A 49 -5.31 -2.37 -18.90
CA GLN A 49 -4.49 -3.50 -18.42
C GLN A 49 -4.73 -3.78 -16.93
N ALA A 50 -4.81 -2.73 -16.11
CA ALA A 50 -5.13 -2.86 -14.69
C ALA A 50 -6.52 -3.45 -14.44
N ALA A 51 -7.52 -3.06 -15.23
CA ALA A 51 -8.89 -3.58 -15.13
C ALA A 51 -8.96 -5.10 -15.40
N HIS A 52 -8.19 -5.59 -16.37
CA HIS A 52 -8.19 -7.01 -16.74
C HIS A 52 -7.52 -7.92 -15.71
N ALA A 53 -6.67 -7.38 -14.85
CA ALA A 53 -5.92 -8.15 -13.86
C ALA A 53 -6.43 -7.97 -12.42
N SER A 54 -7.70 -7.58 -12.28
CA SER A 54 -8.36 -7.11 -11.05
C SER A 54 -8.38 -8.06 -9.84
N ASN A 55 -7.84 -9.27 -9.92
CA ASN A 55 -7.81 -10.23 -8.81
C ASN A 55 -6.60 -10.11 -7.89
N ASP A 56 -5.48 -9.53 -8.35
CA ASP A 56 -4.18 -9.59 -7.64
C ASP A 56 -3.65 -8.22 -7.18
N PHE A 57 -4.48 -7.17 -7.25
CA PHE A 57 -4.02 -5.84 -6.88
C PHE A 57 -4.12 -5.54 -5.40
N TYR A 58 -3.06 -4.92 -4.90
CA TYR A 58 -3.04 -4.26 -3.63
C TYR A 58 -3.97 -3.02 -3.67
N GLU A 59 -5.20 -3.19 -3.18
CA GLU A 59 -6.32 -2.25 -3.32
C GLU A 59 -6.00 -0.82 -2.87
N ARG A 60 -5.22 -0.66 -1.80
CA ARG A 60 -4.97 0.65 -1.18
C ARG A 60 -4.09 1.56 -2.04
N PRO A 61 -2.89 1.14 -2.50
CA PRO A 61 -2.12 1.91 -3.47
C PRO A 61 -2.92 2.23 -4.72
N MET A 62 -3.69 1.25 -5.23
CA MET A 62 -4.53 1.46 -6.40
C MET A 62 -5.54 2.59 -6.17
N ARG A 63 -6.33 2.55 -5.10
CA ARG A 63 -7.34 3.59 -4.81
C ARG A 63 -6.70 4.98 -4.76
N ARG A 64 -5.59 5.12 -4.02
CA ARG A 64 -4.92 6.42 -3.86
C ARG A 64 -4.38 6.97 -5.19
N ILE A 65 -3.69 6.15 -5.97
CA ILE A 65 -3.15 6.56 -7.27
C ILE A 65 -4.29 6.91 -8.23
N MET A 66 -5.38 6.14 -8.24
CA MET A 66 -6.53 6.43 -9.10
C MET A 66 -7.24 7.74 -8.72
N ASP A 67 -7.36 8.05 -7.42
CA ASP A 67 -7.91 9.33 -6.95
C ASP A 67 -7.04 10.52 -7.41
N GLU A 68 -5.71 10.39 -7.35
CA GLU A 68 -4.78 11.42 -7.83
C GLU A 68 -4.88 11.61 -9.34
N ILE A 69 -4.95 10.52 -10.10
CA ILE A 69 -5.14 10.52 -11.55
C ILE A 69 -6.46 11.18 -11.94
N GLU A 70 -7.55 10.89 -11.21
CA GLU A 70 -8.86 11.50 -11.45
C GLU A 70 -8.78 13.03 -11.36
N GLN A 71 -8.06 13.54 -10.35
CA GLN A 71 -7.84 14.99 -10.20
C GLN A 71 -6.99 15.58 -11.32
N VAL A 72 -5.96 14.87 -11.78
CA VAL A 72 -5.13 15.29 -12.92
C VAL A 72 -5.98 15.35 -14.20
N LEU A 73 -6.77 14.32 -14.47
CA LEU A 73 -7.63 14.25 -15.65
C LEU A 73 -8.73 15.32 -15.64
N LYS A 74 -9.34 15.62 -14.49
CA LYS A 74 -10.28 16.75 -14.36
C LYS A 74 -9.62 18.09 -14.73
N LYS A 75 -8.37 18.31 -14.30
CA LYS A 75 -7.61 19.53 -14.65
C LYS A 75 -7.22 19.53 -16.14
N ALA A 76 -6.84 18.39 -16.70
CA ALA A 76 -6.53 18.23 -18.12
C ALA A 76 -7.76 18.55 -18.98
N LEU A 77 -8.91 17.99 -18.62
CA LEU A 77 -10.18 18.20 -19.29
C LEU A 77 -10.58 19.69 -19.29
N ALA A 78 -10.47 20.36 -18.15
CA ALA A 78 -10.74 21.80 -18.04
C ALA A 78 -9.76 22.66 -18.86
N LEU A 79 -8.51 22.23 -19.04
CA LEU A 79 -7.55 22.90 -19.90
C LEU A 79 -7.90 22.71 -21.38
N VAL A 80 -8.18 21.48 -21.80
CA VAL A 80 -8.49 21.14 -23.20
C VAL A 80 -9.83 21.72 -23.65
N PHE A 81 -10.87 21.71 -22.79
CA PHE A 81 -12.17 22.32 -23.12
C PHE A 81 -12.08 23.82 -23.44
N ARG A 82 -11.13 24.53 -22.82
CA ARG A 82 -10.88 25.95 -23.12
C ARG A 82 -10.34 26.17 -24.54
N CYS A 83 -9.81 25.13 -25.18
CA CYS A 83 -9.25 25.18 -26.54
C CYS A 83 -10.31 24.96 -27.64
N GLY A 84 -11.51 24.47 -27.27
CA GLY A 84 -12.63 24.19 -28.19
C GLY A 84 -13.76 25.24 -28.22
N ARG A 85 -13.74 26.26 -27.34
CA ARG A 85 -14.79 27.29 -27.28
C ARG A 85 -14.69 28.29 -28.44
N HIS A 86 -15.29 27.95 -29.58
CA HIS A 86 -15.56 28.87 -30.69
C HIS A 86 -17.03 28.85 -31.14
N GLY A 87 -17.96 28.73 -30.19
CA GLY A 87 -19.42 28.71 -30.45
C GLY A 87 -20.20 29.81 -29.73
N CYS A 88 -20.61 30.82 -30.50
CA CYS A 88 -21.77 31.73 -30.35
C CYS A 88 -21.79 32.92 -29.36
N MET A 89 -20.93 33.08 -28.36
CA MET A 89 -20.96 34.28 -27.49
C MET A 89 -19.56 34.78 -27.14
N LYS A 90 -19.05 35.75 -27.92
CA LYS A 90 -17.85 36.61 -27.80
C LYS A 90 -16.52 35.92 -27.38
N PRO A 91 -15.38 36.22 -28.05
CA PRO A 91 -14.10 35.65 -27.66
C PRO A 91 -13.67 36.29 -26.35
N VAL A 92 -13.95 35.64 -25.22
CA VAL A 92 -13.11 35.82 -24.05
C VAL A 92 -11.76 35.28 -24.50
N LEU A 93 -10.80 36.20 -24.76
CA LEU A 93 -9.42 35.88 -25.06
C LEU A 93 -8.95 34.92 -23.97
N THR A 94 -9.01 33.63 -24.26
CA THR A 94 -8.69 32.62 -23.27
C THR A 94 -7.17 32.55 -23.28
N ILE A 95 -6.54 33.41 -22.47
CA ILE A 95 -5.09 33.45 -22.34
C ILE A 95 -4.70 32.19 -21.57
N ILE A 96 -4.28 31.17 -22.31
CA ILE A 96 -3.68 29.97 -21.74
C ILE A 96 -2.16 30.14 -21.83
N PRO A 97 -1.45 30.28 -20.70
CA PRO A 97 -0.01 30.38 -20.74
C PRO A 97 0.58 29.05 -21.20
N ALA A 98 1.63 29.08 -22.02
CA ALA A 98 2.31 27.86 -22.52
C ALA A 98 2.83 26.96 -21.37
N THR A 99 3.10 27.56 -20.20
CA THR A 99 3.47 26.83 -18.98
C THR A 99 2.35 25.92 -18.46
N ALA A 100 1.08 26.22 -18.73
CA ALA A 100 -0.05 25.38 -18.32
C ALA A 100 -0.06 24.05 -19.08
N PHE A 101 0.20 24.07 -20.40
CA PHE A 101 0.31 22.85 -21.19
C PHE A 101 1.51 22.00 -20.79
N ARG A 102 2.69 22.61 -20.61
CA ARG A 102 3.88 21.88 -20.14
C ARG A 102 3.66 21.24 -18.78
N LYS A 103 3.08 21.97 -17.82
CA LYS A 103 2.75 21.44 -16.50
C LYS A 103 1.74 20.29 -16.58
N MET A 104 0.71 20.42 -17.41
CA MET A 104 -0.27 19.36 -17.59
C MET A 104 0.34 18.12 -18.23
N SER A 105 1.20 18.33 -19.23
CA SER A 105 1.92 17.28 -19.93
C SER A 105 2.81 16.47 -19.00
N LEU A 106 3.46 17.13 -18.04
CA LEU A 106 4.27 16.50 -16.98
C LEU A 106 3.41 15.73 -15.96
N LEU A 107 2.26 16.28 -15.54
CA LEU A 107 1.36 15.59 -14.61
C LEU A 107 0.77 14.31 -15.21
N LEU A 108 0.47 14.31 -16.52
CA LEU A 108 0.04 13.09 -17.23
C LEU A 108 1.17 12.07 -17.36
N GLU A 109 2.41 12.50 -17.60
CA GLU A 109 3.58 11.60 -17.55
C GLU A 109 3.74 10.96 -16.18
N TYR A 110 3.54 11.73 -15.11
CA TYR A 110 3.61 11.17 -13.75
C TYR A 110 2.51 10.15 -13.49
N SER A 111 1.29 10.45 -13.92
CA SER A 111 0.16 9.52 -13.84
C SER A 111 0.43 8.21 -14.58
N ILE A 112 1.06 8.27 -15.77
CA ILE A 112 1.47 7.10 -16.54
C ILE A 112 2.49 6.27 -15.75
N ALA A 113 3.52 6.90 -15.20
CA ALA A 113 4.56 6.22 -14.44
C ALA A 113 4.00 5.55 -13.17
N ASP A 114 3.06 6.18 -12.48
CA ASP A 114 2.43 5.65 -11.26
C ASP A 114 1.58 4.39 -11.58
N VAL A 115 0.80 4.39 -12.67
CA VAL A 115 0.04 3.19 -13.09
C VAL A 115 0.98 2.08 -13.58
N SER A 116 2.03 2.42 -14.33
CA SER A 116 3.02 1.43 -14.75
C SER A 116 3.70 0.76 -13.56
N TRP A 117 3.99 1.51 -12.49
CA TRP A 117 4.51 0.92 -11.25
C TRP A 117 3.49 -0.01 -10.57
N LEU A 118 2.20 0.37 -10.50
CA LEU A 118 1.16 -0.51 -9.95
C LEU A 118 1.06 -1.85 -10.69
N LEU A 119 1.15 -1.82 -12.02
CA LEU A 119 1.14 -3.01 -12.88
C LEU A 119 2.39 -3.88 -12.66
N ARG A 120 3.55 -3.27 -12.40
CA ARG A 120 4.77 -3.99 -12.02
C ARG A 120 4.61 -4.71 -10.68
N LEU A 121 4.09 -4.03 -9.66
CA LEU A 121 3.88 -4.63 -8.34
C LEU A 121 2.95 -5.84 -8.34
N SER A 122 2.00 -5.86 -9.25
CA SER A 122 1.03 -6.95 -9.40
C SER A 122 1.55 -8.11 -10.26
N GLY A 123 2.83 -8.08 -10.65
CA GLY A 123 3.47 -9.14 -11.46
C GLY A 123 3.03 -9.16 -12.93
N LEU A 124 2.28 -8.16 -13.39
CA LEU A 124 1.70 -8.11 -14.74
C LEU A 124 2.62 -7.46 -15.78
N ALA A 125 3.66 -6.79 -15.32
CA ALA A 125 4.66 -6.22 -16.20
C ALA A 125 5.75 -7.27 -16.46
N GLU A 126 5.45 -8.26 -17.30
CA GLU A 126 6.53 -8.97 -17.98
C GLU A 126 7.33 -7.97 -18.81
N ALA A 127 8.65 -8.00 -18.63
CA ALA A 127 9.73 -7.29 -19.32
C ALA A 127 9.46 -6.90 -20.81
N ARG A 128 8.59 -5.92 -21.06
CA ARG A 128 8.28 -5.46 -22.42
C ARG A 128 8.26 -3.95 -22.64
N ASP A 129 8.63 -3.15 -21.65
CA ASP A 129 9.09 -1.78 -21.89
C ASP A 129 10.25 -1.47 -20.94
N GLU A 130 11.48 -1.58 -21.45
CA GLU A 130 12.73 -1.19 -20.77
C GLU A 130 12.81 0.33 -20.48
N GLU A 131 11.77 1.11 -20.77
CA GLU A 131 11.87 2.56 -20.85
C GLU A 131 11.70 3.28 -19.50
N TYR A 132 11.13 2.64 -18.46
CA TYR A 132 10.94 3.28 -17.14
C TYR A 132 11.16 2.33 -15.95
N ASN A 133 12.43 2.01 -15.68
CA ASN A 133 12.89 1.40 -14.41
C ASN A 133 13.04 2.42 -13.26
N GLY A 134 12.51 3.64 -13.42
CA GLY A 134 12.57 4.69 -12.41
C GLY A 134 11.60 4.47 -11.24
N LEU A 135 11.89 5.12 -10.12
CA LEU A 135 10.93 5.26 -9.02
C LEU A 135 9.69 6.02 -9.52
N PRO A 136 8.47 5.59 -9.14
CA PRO A 136 7.27 6.31 -9.52
C PRO A 136 7.27 7.72 -8.91
N PRO A 137 6.79 8.75 -9.60
CA PRO A 137 6.78 10.12 -9.11
C PRO A 137 6.12 10.32 -7.73
N PHE A 138 5.11 9.53 -7.35
CA PHE A 138 4.56 9.61 -5.99
C PHE A 138 5.61 9.28 -4.91
N ALA A 139 6.62 8.44 -5.22
CA ALA A 139 7.70 8.11 -4.29
C ALA A 139 8.62 9.30 -4.00
N ALA A 140 8.70 10.29 -4.90
CA ALA A 140 9.40 11.54 -4.62
C ALA A 140 8.68 12.39 -3.56
N THR A 141 7.36 12.21 -3.42
CA THR A 141 6.53 12.95 -2.46
C THR A 141 6.46 12.25 -1.11
N ASP A 142 6.32 10.92 -1.10
CA ASP A 142 6.35 10.10 0.13
C ASP A 142 7.17 8.81 -0.08
N PRO A 143 8.51 8.87 0.05
CA PRO A 143 9.38 7.73 -0.19
C PRO A 143 9.16 6.60 0.84
N VAL A 144 8.69 6.95 2.04
CA VAL A 144 8.40 5.96 3.09
C VAL A 144 7.16 5.14 2.72
N LEU A 145 6.11 5.81 2.22
CA LEU A 145 4.90 5.12 1.77
C LEU A 145 5.19 4.18 0.59
N PHE A 146 6.03 4.62 -0.35
CA PHE A 146 6.50 3.79 -1.46
C PHE A 146 7.15 2.49 -0.95
N ILE A 147 8.11 2.60 -0.03
CA ILE A 147 8.79 1.42 0.54
C ILE A 147 7.77 0.52 1.24
N ILE A 148 6.88 1.08 2.06
CA ILE A 148 5.86 0.29 2.78
C ILE A 148 5.00 -0.50 1.79
N TRP A 149 4.55 0.12 0.70
CA TRP A 149 3.73 -0.58 -0.28
C TRP A 149 4.49 -1.69 -1.00
N GLU A 150 5.73 -1.44 -1.38
CA GLU A 150 6.60 -2.43 -2.02
C GLU A 150 6.84 -3.62 -1.08
N GLN A 151 7.19 -3.37 0.19
CA GLN A 151 7.41 -4.44 1.15
C GLN A 151 6.12 -5.24 1.42
N ILE A 152 4.96 -4.58 1.54
CA ILE A 152 3.69 -5.30 1.72
C ILE A 152 3.35 -6.14 0.48
N ALA A 153 3.59 -5.64 -0.73
CA ALA A 153 3.41 -6.42 -1.96
C ALA A 153 4.30 -7.67 -1.99
N LEU A 154 5.56 -7.55 -1.57
CA LEU A 154 6.49 -8.67 -1.47
C LEU A 154 6.03 -9.76 -0.48
N LEU A 155 5.23 -9.43 0.55
CA LEU A 155 4.66 -10.43 1.46
C LEU A 155 3.67 -11.39 0.77
N TYR A 156 3.16 -11.04 -0.41
CA TYR A 156 2.22 -11.86 -1.17
C TYR A 156 2.89 -12.74 -2.24
N THR A 157 4.20 -12.63 -2.45
CA THR A 157 4.91 -13.42 -3.47
C THR A 157 5.08 -14.89 -3.04
N ASP A 158 5.39 -15.77 -3.98
CA ASP A 158 5.68 -17.18 -3.68
C ASP A 158 7.13 -17.41 -3.21
N SER A 159 7.98 -16.38 -3.24
CA SER A 159 9.38 -16.44 -2.84
C SER A 159 9.52 -16.31 -1.32
N ALA A 160 9.95 -17.38 -0.66
CA ALA A 160 10.12 -17.36 0.79
C ALA A 160 11.21 -16.37 1.26
N ASP A 161 12.25 -16.19 0.44
CA ASP A 161 13.33 -15.26 0.73
C ASP A 161 12.83 -13.82 0.65
N ASP A 162 12.08 -13.47 -0.42
CA ASP A 162 11.50 -12.13 -0.58
C ASP A 162 10.53 -11.79 0.57
N ARG A 163 9.72 -12.76 1.00
CA ARG A 163 8.79 -12.56 2.12
C ARG A 163 9.52 -12.36 3.45
N SER A 164 10.59 -13.12 3.69
CA SER A 164 11.41 -12.96 4.89
C SER A 164 12.10 -11.59 4.92
N ASP A 165 12.72 -11.20 3.81
CA ASP A 165 13.40 -9.92 3.65
C ASP A 165 12.43 -8.75 3.79
N ALA A 166 11.24 -8.86 3.19
CA ALA A 166 10.19 -7.86 3.32
C ALA A 166 9.71 -7.71 4.76
N ALA A 167 9.48 -8.81 5.48
CA ALA A 167 9.11 -8.77 6.89
C ALA A 167 10.23 -8.15 7.75
N ALA A 168 11.50 -8.48 7.49
CA ALA A 168 12.64 -7.89 8.18
C ALA A 168 12.79 -6.39 7.89
N SER A 169 12.57 -5.97 6.64
CA SER A 169 12.56 -4.56 6.24
C SER A 169 11.46 -3.78 6.97
N LEU A 170 10.25 -4.36 7.08
CA LEU A 170 9.16 -3.77 7.88
C LEU A 170 9.52 -3.65 9.36
N VAL A 171 10.23 -4.62 9.95
CA VAL A 171 10.76 -4.52 11.34
C VAL A 171 11.68 -3.30 11.48
N CYS A 172 12.61 -3.12 10.54
CA CYS A 172 13.53 -1.98 10.54
C CYS A 172 12.80 -0.65 10.43
N LEU A 173 11.75 -0.57 9.61
CA LEU A 173 10.94 0.64 9.46
C LEU A 173 10.18 1.02 10.72
N VAL A 174 9.75 0.06 11.55
CA VAL A 174 8.89 0.34 12.72
C VAL A 174 9.65 0.52 14.03
N ARG A 175 10.91 0.07 14.15
CA ARG A 175 11.60 -0.03 15.44
C ARG A 175 11.59 1.27 16.27
N ASP A 176 11.68 2.44 15.62
CA ASP A 176 11.60 3.75 16.31
C ASP A 176 10.79 4.81 15.55
N ASN A 177 9.86 4.39 14.68
CA ASN A 177 9.13 5.32 13.82
C ASN A 177 7.61 5.12 13.93
N ASP A 178 6.97 5.95 14.76
CA ASP A 178 5.51 5.96 14.95
C ASP A 178 4.74 6.27 13.66
N ARG A 179 5.31 7.07 12.75
CA ARG A 179 4.69 7.32 11.43
C ARG A 179 4.67 6.04 10.61
N CYS A 180 5.78 5.31 10.53
CA CYS A 180 5.84 4.03 9.80
C CYS A 180 4.88 3.00 10.40
N ARG A 181 4.82 2.87 11.73
CA ARG A 181 3.87 1.95 12.40
C ARG A 181 2.44 2.21 11.95
N LYS A 182 2.00 3.47 12.03
CA LYS A 182 0.65 3.87 11.62
C LYS A 182 0.41 3.62 10.14
N LEU A 183 1.37 3.97 9.28
CA LEU A 183 1.25 3.75 7.84
C LEU A 183 1.15 2.26 7.52
N ILE A 184 1.97 1.38 8.10
CA ILE A 184 1.89 -0.07 7.83
C ILE A 184 0.52 -0.63 8.22
N ILE A 185 -0.04 -0.21 9.37
CA ILE A 185 -1.39 -0.62 9.80
C ILE A 185 -2.46 -0.07 8.86
N GLN A 186 -2.39 1.23 8.54
CA GLN A 186 -3.32 1.91 7.64
C GLN A 186 -3.25 1.36 6.23
N GLU A 187 -2.09 0.91 5.77
CA GLU A 187 -1.91 0.28 4.47
C GLU A 187 -2.20 -1.24 4.52
N GLY A 188 -2.65 -1.78 5.66
CA GLY A 188 -3.14 -3.16 5.74
C GLY A 188 -2.05 -4.23 5.83
N GLY A 189 -0.82 -3.86 6.19
CA GLY A 189 0.29 -4.81 6.31
C GLY A 189 0.14 -5.86 7.40
N VAL A 190 -0.75 -5.65 8.39
CA VAL A 190 -0.97 -6.61 9.51
C VAL A 190 -1.50 -7.96 9.00
N GLY A 191 -2.41 -7.95 8.01
CA GLY A 191 -3.01 -9.18 7.49
C GLY A 191 -1.99 -10.14 6.86
N PRO A 192 -1.17 -9.68 5.89
CA PRO A 192 -0.12 -10.48 5.27
C PRO A 192 0.94 -10.95 6.26
N LEU A 193 1.38 -10.07 7.16
CA LEU A 193 2.30 -10.46 8.24
C LEU A 193 1.69 -11.57 9.09
N PHE A 194 0.40 -11.47 9.43
CA PHE A 194 -0.25 -12.48 10.25
C PHE A 194 -0.41 -13.82 9.53
N LYS A 195 -0.68 -13.79 8.22
CA LYS A 195 -0.68 -14.98 7.37
C LYS A 195 0.71 -15.66 7.40
N LEU A 196 1.79 -14.88 7.27
CA LEU A 196 3.15 -15.41 7.39
C LEU A 196 3.44 -16.03 8.75
N VAL A 197 2.92 -15.46 9.84
CA VAL A 197 3.05 -16.07 11.17
C VAL A 197 2.39 -17.46 11.23
N LYS A 198 1.25 -17.64 10.55
CA LYS A 198 0.52 -18.92 10.54
C LYS A 198 1.11 -19.95 9.59
N GLU A 199 1.51 -19.53 8.40
CA GLU A 199 1.81 -20.42 7.27
C GLU A 199 3.28 -20.41 6.84
N GLY A 200 4.05 -19.42 7.27
CA GLY A 200 5.45 -19.25 6.89
C GLY A 200 6.37 -20.30 7.47
N LYS A 201 7.60 -20.35 6.93
CA LYS A 201 8.73 -21.09 7.50
C LYS A 201 9.31 -20.33 8.70
N SER A 202 10.23 -20.97 9.43
CA SER A 202 10.79 -20.44 10.69
C SER A 202 11.19 -18.96 10.60
N GLU A 203 11.98 -18.58 9.61
CA GLU A 203 12.49 -17.20 9.50
C GLU A 203 11.39 -16.19 9.15
N GLU A 204 10.52 -16.52 8.18
CA GLU A 204 9.37 -15.71 7.80
C GLU A 204 8.44 -15.48 9.00
N GLN A 205 8.16 -16.54 9.76
CA GLN A 205 7.35 -16.49 10.98
C GLN A 205 7.97 -15.57 12.02
N GLU A 206 9.28 -15.69 12.28
CA GLU A 206 9.98 -14.88 13.28
C GLU A 206 10.00 -13.41 12.91
N ASN A 207 10.31 -13.08 11.65
CA ASN A 207 10.35 -11.70 11.18
C ASN A 207 8.95 -11.08 11.17
N ALA A 208 7.94 -11.82 10.69
CA ALA A 208 6.56 -11.34 10.69
C ALA A 208 6.00 -11.16 12.11
N ALA A 209 6.28 -12.10 13.01
CA ALA A 209 5.88 -12.03 14.42
C ALA A 209 6.51 -10.82 15.13
N ARG A 210 7.80 -10.56 14.85
CA ARG A 210 8.50 -9.38 15.38
C ARG A 210 7.91 -8.08 14.84
N ALA A 211 7.58 -8.02 13.55
CA ALA A 211 6.92 -6.86 12.96
C ALA A 211 5.57 -6.59 13.64
N ILE A 212 4.71 -7.62 13.77
CA ILE A 212 3.41 -7.50 14.45
C ILE A 212 3.57 -7.07 15.91
N GLY A 213 4.52 -7.66 16.63
CA GLY A 213 4.80 -7.30 18.01
C GLY A 213 5.13 -5.82 18.17
N LEU A 214 5.96 -5.26 17.29
CA LEU A 214 6.33 -3.83 17.29
C LEU A 214 5.21 -2.90 16.81
N LEU A 215 4.21 -3.42 16.08
CA LEU A 215 2.99 -2.71 15.70
C LEU A 215 1.93 -2.69 16.82
N GLY A 216 2.15 -3.44 17.92
CA GLY A 216 1.22 -3.59 19.05
C GLY A 216 0.86 -2.33 19.82
N LYS A 217 1.32 -1.14 19.41
CA LYS A 217 0.88 0.14 19.98
C LYS A 217 -0.57 0.48 19.60
N ASP A 218 -1.13 -0.21 18.62
CA ASP A 218 -2.51 -0.07 18.18
C ASP A 218 -3.41 -1.19 18.72
N ALA A 219 -4.63 -0.83 19.14
CA ALA A 219 -5.58 -1.77 19.72
C ALA A 219 -6.00 -2.88 18.74
N GLY A 220 -6.10 -2.56 17.44
CA GLY A 220 -6.45 -3.54 16.41
C GLY A 220 -5.36 -4.61 16.20
N VAL A 221 -4.11 -4.30 16.56
CA VAL A 221 -3.00 -5.25 16.49
C VAL A 221 -2.90 -6.10 17.76
N CYS A 222 -3.35 -5.58 18.91
CA CYS A 222 -3.31 -6.31 20.18
C CYS A 222 -4.13 -7.61 20.16
N SER A 223 -5.25 -7.66 19.44
CA SER A 223 -6.00 -8.92 19.26
C SER A 223 -5.22 -9.96 18.48
N VAL A 224 -4.48 -9.53 17.44
CA VAL A 224 -3.61 -10.41 16.65
C VAL A 224 -2.45 -10.93 17.51
N ILE A 225 -1.82 -10.04 18.29
CA ILE A 225 -0.78 -10.42 19.25
C ILE A 225 -1.29 -11.47 20.24
N ALA A 226 -2.49 -11.28 20.80
CA ALA A 226 -3.09 -12.24 21.72
C ALA A 226 -3.35 -13.60 21.06
N GLU A 227 -3.77 -13.62 19.80
CA GLU A 227 -3.96 -14.85 19.03
C GLU A 227 -2.62 -15.57 18.80
N ILE A 228 -1.58 -14.85 18.40
CA ILE A 228 -0.23 -15.42 18.22
C ILE A 228 0.30 -15.98 19.54
N LEU A 229 0.14 -15.26 20.64
CA LEU A 229 0.55 -15.75 21.95
C LEU A 229 -0.21 -17.01 22.36
N LYS A 230 -1.51 -17.12 22.04
CA LYS A 230 -2.31 -18.28 22.44
C LYS A 230 -2.02 -19.54 21.60
N GLU A 231 -1.81 -19.39 20.29
CA GLU A 231 -1.84 -20.52 19.35
C GLU A 231 -0.54 -20.68 18.52
N GLY A 232 0.36 -19.70 18.58
CA GLY A 232 1.62 -19.74 17.83
C GLY A 232 2.61 -20.78 18.36
N PRO A 233 3.57 -21.23 17.53
CA PRO A 233 4.65 -22.10 18.00
C PRO A 233 5.52 -21.37 19.02
N MET A 234 6.14 -22.10 19.94
CA MET A 234 6.87 -21.54 21.09
C MET A 234 7.91 -20.47 20.70
N LYS A 235 8.63 -20.67 19.58
CA LYS A 235 9.59 -19.69 19.07
C LYS A 235 8.93 -18.36 18.69
N VAL A 236 7.81 -18.42 17.97
CA VAL A 236 7.02 -17.25 17.57
C VAL A 236 6.41 -16.55 18.79
N GLN A 237 5.86 -17.31 19.74
CA GLN A 237 5.35 -16.77 21.00
C GLN A 237 6.44 -15.99 21.75
N ALA A 238 7.66 -16.54 21.83
CA ALA A 238 8.80 -15.89 22.47
C ALA A 238 9.21 -14.60 21.74
N VAL A 239 9.22 -14.59 20.40
CA VAL A 239 9.51 -13.38 19.61
C VAL A 239 8.47 -12.28 19.87
N VAL A 240 7.18 -12.62 19.83
CA VAL A 240 6.10 -11.65 20.12
C VAL A 240 6.18 -11.16 21.56
N ALA A 241 6.41 -12.04 22.52
CA ALA A 241 6.57 -11.67 23.92
C ALA A 241 7.74 -10.70 24.14
N SER A 242 8.86 -10.91 23.44
CA SER A 242 10.01 -10.01 23.47
C SER A 242 9.66 -8.63 22.91
N ALA A 243 8.98 -8.56 21.77
CA ALA A 243 8.55 -7.30 21.18
C ALA A 243 7.51 -6.55 22.04
N VAL A 244 6.58 -7.27 22.68
CA VAL A 244 5.62 -6.70 23.64
C VAL A 244 6.36 -6.11 24.86
N SER A 245 7.37 -6.81 25.37
CA SER A 245 8.23 -6.31 26.45
C SER A 245 8.95 -5.03 26.05
N GLU A 246 9.54 -4.99 24.85
CA GLU A 246 10.19 -3.80 24.28
C GLU A 246 9.22 -2.61 24.19
N LEU A 247 8.00 -2.84 23.70
CA LEU A 247 6.97 -1.80 23.63
C LEU A 247 6.51 -1.33 25.02
N ALA A 248 6.28 -2.25 25.95
CA ALA A 248 5.83 -1.92 27.30
C ALA A 248 6.87 -1.09 28.08
N ALA A 249 8.16 -1.33 27.83
CA ALA A 249 9.26 -0.58 28.44
C ALA A 249 9.39 0.84 27.88
N HIS A 250 9.31 1.00 26.55
CA HIS A 250 9.53 2.31 25.90
C HIS A 250 8.26 3.16 25.78
N TYR A 251 7.08 2.53 25.81
CA TYR A 251 5.80 3.21 25.58
C TYR A 251 4.75 2.78 26.62
N PRO A 252 4.76 3.39 27.83
CA PRO A 252 3.87 3.00 28.93
C PRO A 252 2.38 3.00 28.59
N LYS A 253 1.95 3.87 27.66
CA LYS A 253 0.54 3.93 27.18
C LYS A 253 0.06 2.62 26.55
N CYS A 254 0.96 1.78 26.05
CA CYS A 254 0.60 0.48 25.45
C CYS A 254 0.27 -0.57 26.51
N GLN A 255 0.67 -0.38 27.78
CA GLN A 255 0.42 -1.33 28.85
C GLN A 255 -1.08 -1.50 29.12
N ASP A 256 -1.86 -0.42 29.08
CA ASP A 256 -3.31 -0.45 29.24
C ASP A 256 -3.98 -1.27 28.12
N LEU A 257 -3.51 -1.11 26.87
CA LEU A 257 -3.99 -1.90 25.73
C LEU A 257 -3.65 -3.39 25.92
N PHE A 258 -2.42 -3.70 26.35
CA PHE A 258 -2.02 -5.08 26.62
C PHE A 258 -2.83 -5.72 27.73
N ALA A 259 -3.18 -4.97 28.78
CA ALA A 259 -4.07 -5.42 29.84
C ALA A 259 -5.48 -5.73 29.32
N GLN A 260 -6.06 -4.81 28.52
CA GLN A 260 -7.40 -4.96 27.94
C GLN A 260 -7.51 -6.17 27.00
N HIS A 261 -6.44 -6.51 26.29
CA HIS A 261 -6.41 -7.61 25.33
C HIS A 261 -5.89 -8.94 25.93
N ASN A 262 -5.85 -9.08 27.26
CA ASN A 262 -5.41 -10.30 27.97
C ASN A 262 -3.97 -10.75 27.69
N ILE A 263 -3.13 -9.87 27.13
CA ILE A 263 -1.75 -10.21 26.77
C ILE A 263 -0.95 -10.56 28.03
N ILE A 264 -1.14 -9.82 29.12
CA ILE A 264 -0.47 -10.08 30.41
C ILE A 264 -0.78 -11.49 30.92
N ARG A 265 -2.06 -11.90 30.89
CA ARG A 265 -2.49 -13.23 31.34
C ARG A 265 -1.85 -14.35 30.52
N LEU A 266 -1.77 -14.16 29.19
CA LEU A 266 -1.13 -15.12 28.30
C LEU A 266 0.37 -15.25 28.57
N LEU A 267 1.08 -14.13 28.75
CA LEU A 267 2.50 -14.12 29.09
C LEU A 267 2.78 -14.84 30.42
N VAL A 268 1.98 -14.57 31.46
CA VAL A 268 2.08 -15.27 32.75
C VAL A 268 1.81 -16.76 32.59
N SER A 269 0.84 -17.15 31.75
CA SER A 269 0.53 -18.56 31.52
C SER A 269 1.68 -19.33 30.88
N HIS A 270 2.43 -18.71 29.95
CA HIS A 270 3.61 -19.32 29.34
C HIS A 270 4.73 -19.57 30.35
N LEU A 271 4.93 -18.65 31.30
CA LEU A 271 5.89 -18.84 32.39
C LEU A 271 5.45 -19.96 33.34
N SER A 272 4.13 -20.11 33.57
CA SER A 272 3.60 -21.13 34.47
C SER A 272 3.63 -22.56 33.90
N PHE A 273 3.78 -22.71 32.57
CA PHE A 273 3.66 -24.00 31.87
C PHE A 273 4.65 -25.07 32.38
N GLU A 274 5.89 -24.70 32.70
CA GLU A 274 6.87 -25.64 33.28
C GLU A 274 6.69 -25.83 34.80
N THR A 275 6.20 -24.80 35.51
CA THR A 275 6.07 -24.85 36.98
C THR A 275 5.03 -25.86 37.46
N VAL A 276 3.94 -26.07 36.71
CA VAL A 276 2.90 -27.05 37.08
C VAL A 276 3.37 -28.49 36.87
N GLN A 277 4.16 -28.75 35.83
CA GLN A 277 4.66 -30.09 35.54
C GLN A 277 5.73 -30.53 36.56
N GLU A 278 6.59 -29.61 37.02
CA GLU A 278 7.51 -29.90 38.12
C GLU A 278 6.79 -30.11 39.45
N HIS A 279 5.80 -29.29 39.81
CA HIS A 279 5.09 -29.45 41.08
C HIS A 279 4.25 -30.74 41.13
N SER A 280 3.78 -31.24 39.97
CA SER A 280 3.12 -32.55 39.88
C SER A 280 4.07 -33.75 40.09
N LYS A 281 5.39 -33.60 39.82
CA LYS A 281 6.39 -34.65 40.11
C LYS A 281 6.71 -34.79 41.59
N TYR A 282 6.49 -33.73 42.38
CA TYR A 282 6.75 -33.71 43.82
C TYR A 282 5.47 -33.76 44.67
N ALA A 283 4.30 -34.01 44.06
CA ALA A 283 3.08 -34.29 44.79
C ALA A 283 3.21 -35.67 45.48
N VAL A 284 3.73 -35.65 46.70
CA VAL A 284 3.81 -36.80 47.59
C VAL A 284 2.38 -37.30 47.84
N ILE A 285 2.10 -38.52 47.40
CA ILE A 285 0.89 -39.28 47.74
C ILE A 285 0.82 -39.33 49.27
N SER A 286 -0.20 -38.69 49.84
CA SER A 286 -0.57 -38.83 51.26
C SER A 286 -1.73 -39.80 51.40
#